data_AF-A0A485D6S7-F1
#
_entry.id   AF-A0A485D6S7-F1
#
_cell.length_a   1.000
_cell.length_b   1.000
_cell.length_c   1.000
_cell.angle_alpha   90.00
_cell.angle_beta   90.00
_cell.angle_gamma   90.00
#
_symmetry.space_group_name_H-M   'P 1'
#
loop_
_entity.id
_entity.type
_entity.pdbx_description
1 polymer ?
#
loop_
_entity_poly.entity_id
_entity_poly.type
_entity_poly.pdbx_seq_one_letter_code
_entity_poly.pdbx_strand_id
1 'polypeptide(L)'
;MFHNDVISVSNRHVLFHHQHAFLNQQAVLDTLREKTARLDIPFTSVEVPQAQVSLDDTVASYLFNSQLLSKADGSMLIVVPEECRQRSNVWQYLNELVSSGASPINEVAVFDLRESMRNGGGPACLRLRVVLNHDELAAVNPRSLMNDERYQH
;
A
#
# COMPACT_ATOMS: atom_id res chain seq x y z
N MET A 1 14.28 7.12 6.50
CA MET A 1 13.64 6.12 5.61
C MET A 1 14.72 5.32 4.91
N PHE A 2 14.76 4.00 5.09
CA PHE A 2 15.81 3.14 4.53
C PHE A 2 15.35 2.37 3.27
N HIS A 3 14.04 2.27 3.02
CA HIS A 3 13.44 1.77 1.77
C HIS A 3 12.25 2.63 1.34
N ASN A 4 11.95 2.64 0.03
CA ASN A 4 10.85 3.42 -0.55
C ASN A 4 9.46 2.94 -0.09
N ASP A 5 9.33 1.64 0.19
CA ASP A 5 8.10 1.02 0.70
C ASP A 5 7.79 1.41 2.16
N VAL A 6 8.57 2.31 2.77
CA VAL A 6 8.25 2.93 4.06
C VAL A 6 7.63 4.32 3.87
N ILE A 7 7.69 4.91 2.66
CA ILE A 7 7.17 6.28 2.38
C ILE A 7 6.21 6.37 1.18
N SER A 8 6.14 5.34 0.34
CA SER A 8 5.17 5.23 -0.74
C SER A 8 4.86 3.79 -1.14
N VAL A 9 3.65 3.55 -1.64
CA VAL A 9 3.21 2.26 -2.20
C VAL A 9 2.30 2.49 -3.41
N SER A 10 2.46 1.68 -4.45
CA SER A 10 1.66 1.77 -5.67
C SER A 10 0.89 0.48 -5.92
N ASN A 11 -0.28 0.60 -6.54
CA ASN A 11 -1.02 -0.52 -7.11
C ASN A 11 -1.83 -0.02 -8.31
N ARG A 12 -1.73 -0.71 -9.45
CA ARG A 12 -2.37 -0.29 -10.71
C ARG A 12 -2.06 1.17 -11.04
N HIS A 13 -3.08 2.02 -11.14
CA HIS A 13 -3.00 3.44 -11.47
C HIS A 13 -2.85 4.35 -10.24
N VAL A 14 -2.81 3.79 -9.02
CA VAL A 14 -2.76 4.54 -7.76
C VAL A 14 -1.33 4.56 -7.22
N LEU A 15 -0.87 5.75 -6.83
CA LEU A 15 0.30 5.97 -5.99
C LEU A 15 -0.15 6.56 -4.65
N PHE A 16 -0.01 5.81 -3.57
CA PHE A 16 -0.22 6.27 -2.19
C PHE A 16 1.12 6.68 -1.60
N HIS A 17 1.30 7.95 -1.22
CA HIS A 17 2.61 8.47 -0.83
C HIS A 17 2.53 9.62 0.17
N HIS A 18 3.59 9.80 0.96
CA HIS A 18 3.72 10.98 1.81
C HIS A 18 4.01 12.25 0.99
N GLN A 19 3.66 13.43 1.49
CA GLN A 19 3.98 14.71 0.81
C GLN A 19 5.49 15.00 0.67
N HIS A 20 6.32 14.26 1.40
CA HIS A 20 7.79 14.33 1.38
C HIS A 20 8.42 13.03 0.86
N ALA A 21 7.69 12.22 0.10
CA ALA A 21 8.19 10.95 -0.42
C ALA A 21 9.34 11.13 -1.43
N PHE A 22 9.36 12.23 -2.17
CA PHE A 22 10.34 12.48 -3.23
C PHE A 22 10.97 13.88 -3.13
N LEU A 23 12.27 13.99 -3.42
CA LEU A 23 13.04 15.25 -3.37
C LEU A 23 12.47 16.34 -4.30
N ASN A 24 11.84 15.95 -5.41
CA ASN A 24 11.17 16.84 -6.37
C ASN A 24 9.76 16.30 -6.71
N GLN A 25 8.93 16.09 -5.69
CA GLN A 25 7.67 15.36 -5.82
C GLN A 25 6.78 15.83 -6.97
N GLN A 26 6.56 17.13 -7.13
CA GLN A 26 5.73 17.64 -8.22
C GLN A 26 6.25 17.21 -9.60
N ALA A 27 7.55 17.34 -9.86
CA ALA A 27 8.15 16.92 -11.13
C ALA A 27 8.05 15.41 -11.35
N VAL A 28 8.16 14.60 -10.28
CA VAL A 28 7.94 13.14 -10.34
C VAL A 28 6.49 12.85 -10.72
N LEU A 29 5.53 13.47 -10.04
CA LEU A 29 4.10 13.27 -10.30
C LEU A 29 3.71 13.71 -11.71
N ASP A 30 4.25 14.83 -12.21
CA ASP A 30 3.99 15.30 -13.58
C ASP A 30 4.59 14.36 -14.62
N THR A 31 5.78 13.83 -14.38
CA THR A 31 6.40 12.80 -15.24
C THR A 31 5.57 11.53 -15.27
N LEU A 32 5.03 11.09 -14.13
CA LEU A 32 4.16 9.91 -14.06
C LEU A 32 2.86 10.15 -14.83
N ARG A 33 2.17 11.27 -14.59
CA ARG A 33 0.96 11.66 -15.32
C ARG A 33 1.17 11.66 -16.83
N GLU A 34 2.25 12.27 -17.30
CA GLU A 34 2.55 12.34 -18.72
C GLU A 34 2.77 10.94 -19.31
N LYS A 35 3.58 10.11 -18.64
CA LYS A 35 3.90 8.77 -19.14
C LYS A 35 2.70 7.83 -19.13
N THR A 36 1.84 7.88 -18.11
CA THR A 36 0.64 7.05 -18.03
C THR A 36 -0.40 7.52 -19.04
N ALA A 37 -0.56 8.83 -19.26
CA ALA A 37 -1.47 9.37 -20.28
C ALA A 37 -1.09 8.91 -21.69
N ARG A 38 0.21 8.83 -22.03
CA ARG A 38 0.68 8.26 -23.31
C ARG A 38 0.32 6.78 -23.50
N LEU A 39 0.02 6.07 -22.42
CA LEU A 39 -0.37 4.66 -22.41
C LEU A 39 -1.89 4.48 -22.23
N ASP A 40 -2.66 5.57 -22.20
CA ASP A 40 -4.10 5.57 -21.87
C ASP A 40 -4.41 4.91 -20.51
N ILE A 41 -3.47 5.05 -19.56
CA ILE A 41 -3.61 4.56 -18.18
C ILE A 41 -3.93 5.77 -17.29
N PRO A 42 -5.03 5.74 -16.52
CA PRO A 42 -5.30 6.80 -15.55
C PRO A 42 -4.18 6.89 -14.51
N PHE A 43 -4.03 8.04 -13.86
CA PHE A 43 -3.10 8.18 -12.74
C PHE A 43 -3.76 8.93 -11.59
N THR A 44 -3.76 8.29 -10.42
CA THR A 44 -4.32 8.83 -9.19
C THR A 44 -3.23 8.92 -8.14
N SER A 45 -2.91 10.15 -7.75
CA SER A 45 -2.01 10.44 -6.63
C SER A 45 -2.85 10.55 -5.37
N VAL A 46 -2.57 9.73 -4.37
CA VAL A 46 -3.14 9.83 -3.02
C VAL A 46 -2.02 10.29 -2.10
N GLU A 47 -1.98 11.60 -1.86
CA GLU A 47 -0.96 12.23 -1.03
C GLU A 47 -1.40 12.29 0.44
N VAL A 48 -0.51 11.92 1.35
CA VAL A 48 -0.68 12.12 2.80
C VAL A 48 0.03 13.41 3.22
N PRO A 49 -0.72 14.43 3.70
CA PRO A 49 -0.11 15.66 4.19
C PRO A 49 0.63 15.44 5.53
N GLN A 50 1.82 16.01 5.65
CA GLN A 50 2.63 16.17 6.88
C GLN A 50 1.82 16.77 8.02
N ALA A 51 0.86 17.66 7.69
CA ALA A 51 -0.03 18.28 8.66
C ALA A 51 -1.04 17.29 9.28
N GLN A 52 -1.33 16.17 8.61
CA GLN A 52 -2.23 15.12 9.11
C GLN A 52 -1.45 13.93 9.69
N VAL A 53 -0.42 13.48 8.98
CA VAL A 53 0.46 12.39 9.42
C VAL A 53 1.91 12.85 9.25
N SER A 54 2.65 12.92 10.36
CA SER A 54 4.05 13.31 10.32
C SER A 54 4.95 12.20 9.73
N LEU A 55 6.17 12.53 9.33
CA LEU A 55 7.18 11.51 9.00
C LEU A 55 7.46 10.56 10.18
N ASP A 56 7.46 11.05 11.42
CA ASP A 56 7.70 10.21 12.59
C ASP A 56 6.56 9.22 12.80
N ASP A 57 5.30 9.66 12.65
CA ASP A 57 4.14 8.77 12.70
C ASP A 57 4.13 7.80 11.53
N THR A 58 4.57 8.22 10.36
CA THR A 58 4.73 7.34 9.20
C THR A 58 5.69 6.19 9.50
N VAL A 59 6.86 6.50 10.05
CA VAL A 59 7.87 5.48 10.42
C VAL A 59 7.35 4.60 11.55
N ALA A 60 6.73 5.19 12.56
CA ALA A 60 6.32 4.47 13.75
C ALA A 60 5.03 3.64 13.56
N SER A 61 4.21 3.96 12.56
CA SER A 61 3.03 3.16 12.18
C SER A 61 3.28 2.17 11.06
N TYR A 62 4.35 2.34 10.28
CA TYR A 62 4.56 1.60 9.02
C TYR A 62 3.42 1.81 8.01
N LEU A 63 2.75 2.97 8.00
CA LEU A 63 1.60 3.28 7.14
C LEU A 63 1.82 2.93 5.65
N PHE A 64 2.97 3.30 5.07
CA PHE A 64 3.25 3.01 3.65
C PHE A 64 3.87 1.62 3.43
N ASN A 65 4.26 0.92 4.50
CA ASN A 65 4.60 -0.49 4.43
C ASN A 65 3.34 -1.38 4.38
N SER A 66 2.27 -0.85 3.81
CA SER A 66 1.00 -1.49 3.59
C SER A 66 0.97 -2.26 2.27
N GLN A 67 -0.01 -3.14 2.14
CA GLN A 67 -0.37 -3.68 0.82
C GLN A 67 -1.57 -2.92 0.30
N LEU A 68 -1.51 -2.49 -0.96
CA LEU A 68 -2.66 -1.96 -1.68
C LEU A 68 -3.13 -3.03 -2.67
N LEU A 69 -4.35 -3.54 -2.47
CA LEU A 69 -4.91 -4.69 -3.18
C LEU A 69 -6.11 -4.26 -4.01
N SER A 70 -6.22 -4.74 -5.25
CA SER A 70 -7.39 -4.49 -6.10
C SER A 70 -8.52 -5.48 -5.81
N LYS A 71 -9.74 -4.96 -5.70
CA LYS A 71 -10.98 -5.73 -5.66
C LYS A 71 -11.53 -5.91 -7.07
N ALA A 72 -12.44 -6.87 -7.24
CA ALA A 72 -13.02 -7.20 -8.55
C ALA A 72 -13.83 -6.05 -9.17
N ASP A 73 -14.38 -5.16 -8.34
CA ASP A 73 -15.13 -3.96 -8.74
C ASP A 73 -14.23 -2.75 -9.09
N GLY A 74 -12.91 -2.92 -9.02
CA GLY A 74 -11.93 -1.85 -9.29
C GLY A 74 -11.58 -0.99 -8.07
N SER A 75 -12.30 -1.13 -6.95
CA SER A 75 -11.91 -0.50 -5.68
C SER A 75 -10.67 -1.17 -5.07
N MET A 76 -10.12 -0.57 -4.01
CA MET A 76 -8.91 -1.03 -3.37
C MET A 76 -9.05 -1.17 -1.86
N LEU A 77 -8.45 -2.23 -1.35
CA LEU A 77 -8.24 -2.50 0.07
C LEU A 77 -6.80 -2.11 0.45
N ILE A 78 -6.63 -1.35 1.52
CA ILE A 78 -5.33 -1.13 2.15
C ILE A 78 -5.15 -2.04 3.37
N VAL A 79 -4.09 -2.84 3.38
CA VAL A 79 -3.73 -3.73 4.47
C VAL A 79 -2.62 -3.08 5.29
N VAL A 80 -2.92 -2.75 6.55
CA VAL A 80 -2.03 -2.04 7.47
C VAL A 80 -1.73 -2.85 8.73
N PRO A 81 -0.60 -2.61 9.41
CA PRO A 81 -0.35 -3.22 10.72
C PRO A 81 -1.18 -2.55 11.83
N GLU A 82 -1.34 -3.22 12.96
CA GLU A 82 -2.10 -2.72 14.13
C GLU A 82 -1.57 -1.38 14.66
N GLU A 83 -0.29 -1.07 14.49
CA GLU A 83 0.33 0.21 14.85
C GLU A 83 -0.31 1.41 14.15
N CYS A 84 -0.86 1.24 12.94
CA CYS A 84 -1.66 2.27 12.27
C CYS A 84 -2.95 2.59 13.03
N ARG A 85 -3.58 1.57 13.64
CA ARG A 85 -4.82 1.73 14.41
C ARG A 85 -4.57 2.34 15.78
N GLN A 86 -3.43 2.02 16.40
CA GLN A 86 -3.04 2.53 17.71
C GLN A 86 -2.64 4.02 17.68
N ARG A 87 -2.24 4.55 16.52
CA ARG A 87 -1.92 5.96 16.33
C ARG A 87 -3.15 6.73 15.86
N SER A 88 -3.70 7.57 16.72
CA SER A 88 -4.99 8.25 16.49
C SER A 88 -5.02 9.08 15.20
N ASN A 89 -3.97 9.84 14.90
CA ASN A 89 -3.90 10.65 13.68
C ASN A 89 -3.80 9.80 12.41
N VAL A 90 -3.01 8.72 12.43
CA VAL A 90 -2.91 7.77 11.32
C VAL A 90 -4.24 7.06 11.09
N TRP A 91 -4.87 6.59 12.16
CA TRP A 91 -6.17 5.92 12.08
C TRP A 91 -7.26 6.87 11.59
N GLN A 92 -7.29 8.11 12.08
CA GLN A 92 -8.22 9.13 11.60
C GLN A 92 -8.03 9.38 10.11
N TYR A 93 -6.79 9.59 9.65
CA TYR A 93 -6.48 9.75 8.23
C TYR A 93 -7.00 8.58 7.38
N LEU A 94 -6.75 7.35 7.79
CA LEU A 94 -7.20 6.15 7.08
C LEU A 94 -8.73 6.07 7.00
N ASN A 95 -9.46 6.41 8.08
CA ASN A 95 -10.92 6.44 8.06
C ASN A 95 -11.46 7.55 7.15
N GLU A 96 -10.84 8.74 7.18
CA GLU A 96 -11.20 9.84 6.29
C GLU A 96 -10.95 9.46 4.82
N LEU A 97 -9.81 8.83 4.53
CA LEU A 97 -9.44 8.36 3.20
C LEU A 97 -10.53 7.44 2.62
N VAL A 98 -10.90 6.39 3.35
CA VAL A 98 -11.91 5.42 2.87
C VAL A 98 -13.33 5.99 2.83
N SER A 99 -13.65 6.98 3.67
CA SER A 99 -14.99 7.59 3.72
C SER A 99 -15.18 8.69 2.68
N SER A 100 -14.09 9.33 2.22
CA SER A 100 -14.15 10.49 1.33
C SER A 100 -14.66 10.17 -0.08
N GLY A 101 -14.44 8.94 -0.57
CA GLY A 101 -14.66 8.57 -1.97
C GLY A 101 -13.72 9.26 -2.97
N ALA A 102 -12.71 10.00 -2.49
CA ALA A 102 -11.78 10.76 -3.33
C ALA A 102 -10.71 9.89 -4.01
N SER A 103 -10.61 8.62 -3.62
CA SER A 103 -9.67 7.65 -4.19
C SER A 103 -10.32 6.27 -4.33
N PRO A 104 -9.73 5.35 -5.11
CA PRO A 104 -10.19 3.96 -5.18
C PRO A 104 -10.08 3.19 -3.85
N ILE A 105 -9.33 3.71 -2.86
CA ILE A 105 -9.12 3.06 -1.56
C ILE A 105 -10.38 3.26 -0.71
N ASN A 106 -11.15 2.19 -0.51
CA ASN A 106 -12.45 2.25 0.18
C ASN A 106 -12.56 1.31 1.38
N GLU A 107 -11.49 0.57 1.70
CA GLU A 107 -11.50 -0.41 2.77
C GLU A 107 -10.13 -0.46 3.43
N VAL A 108 -10.10 -0.61 4.76
CA VAL A 108 -8.88 -0.79 5.56
C VAL A 108 -8.98 -2.12 6.30
N ALA A 109 -8.03 -3.03 6.07
CA ALA A 109 -7.87 -4.24 6.85
C ALA A 109 -6.64 -4.10 7.76
N VAL A 110 -6.81 -4.43 9.03
CA VAL A 110 -5.76 -4.33 10.05
C VAL A 110 -5.31 -5.73 10.45
N PHE A 111 -4.00 -5.96 10.50
CA PHE A 111 -3.42 -7.23 10.94
C PHE A 111 -2.41 -7.01 12.09
N ASP A 112 -2.44 -7.92 13.06
CA ASP A 112 -1.45 -7.98 14.12
C ASP A 112 -0.18 -8.69 13.61
N LEU A 113 0.88 -7.91 13.38
CA LEU A 113 2.19 -8.38 12.92
C LEU A 113 3.30 -8.05 13.93
N ARG A 114 2.97 -7.96 15.22
CA ARG A 114 3.87 -7.47 16.28
C ARG A 114 5.27 -8.08 16.26
N GLU A 115 5.40 -9.38 15.97
CA GLU A 115 6.70 -10.06 15.93
C GLU A 115 7.58 -9.61 14.76
N SER A 116 6.99 -9.42 13.57
CA SER A 116 7.69 -8.91 12.39
C SER A 116 8.01 -7.42 12.54
N MET A 117 7.06 -6.66 13.07
CA MET A 117 7.20 -5.23 13.33
C MET A 117 8.34 -4.92 14.31
N ARG A 118 8.59 -5.77 15.32
CA ARG A 118 9.76 -5.66 16.22
C ARG A 118 11.11 -5.70 15.50
N ASN A 119 11.16 -6.32 14.31
CA ASN A 119 12.34 -6.38 13.46
C ASN A 119 12.27 -5.42 12.26
N GLY A 120 11.28 -4.51 12.25
CA GLY A 120 11.09 -3.52 11.19
C GLY A 120 10.50 -4.07 9.89
N GLY A 121 9.73 -5.17 9.94
CA GLY A 121 9.00 -5.69 8.80
C GLY A 121 7.49 -5.53 8.96
N GLY A 122 6.88 -4.63 8.20
CA GLY A 122 5.41 -4.53 8.10
C GLY A 122 4.81 -5.47 7.05
N PRO A 123 3.50 -5.33 6.74
CA PRO A 123 2.79 -6.18 5.78
C PRO A 123 3.48 -6.29 4.41
N ALA A 124 4.03 -5.18 3.90
CA ALA A 124 4.71 -5.15 2.61
C ALA A 124 6.07 -5.87 2.63
N CYS A 125 6.78 -5.90 3.76
CA CYS A 125 8.06 -6.58 3.87
C CYS A 125 7.92 -8.12 3.85
N LEU A 126 6.75 -8.65 4.22
CA LEU A 126 6.49 -10.09 4.29
C LEU A 126 6.04 -10.71 2.96
N ARG A 127 6.05 -9.94 1.86
CA ARG A 127 5.48 -10.38 0.57
C ARG A 127 6.27 -9.92 -0.64
N LEU A 128 6.30 -10.78 -1.66
CA LEU A 128 6.77 -10.46 -3.00
C LEU A 128 5.58 -10.40 -3.96
N ARG A 129 5.45 -9.31 -4.73
CA ARG A 129 4.43 -9.19 -5.77
C ARG A 129 4.94 -9.79 -7.07
N VAL A 130 4.26 -10.84 -7.55
CA VAL A 130 4.55 -11.49 -8.83
C VAL A 130 3.27 -11.47 -9.66
N VAL A 131 3.29 -10.76 -10.79
CA VAL A 131 2.17 -10.74 -11.74
C VAL A 131 2.35 -11.93 -12.67
N LEU A 132 1.33 -12.77 -12.76
CA LEU A 132 1.32 -13.99 -13.57
C LEU A 132 0.08 -14.02 -14.44
N ASN A 133 0.22 -14.45 -15.69
CA ASN A 133 -0.90 -14.88 -16.50
C ASN A 133 -1.35 -16.31 -16.11
N HIS A 134 -2.38 -16.84 -16.78
CA HIS A 134 -2.93 -18.16 -16.46
C HIS A 134 -1.93 -19.31 -16.66
N ASP A 135 -1.15 -19.28 -17.74
CA ASP A 135 -0.16 -20.32 -18.06
C ASP A 135 1.02 -20.27 -17.08
N GLU A 136 1.48 -19.08 -16.74
CA GLU A 136 2.53 -18.86 -15.75
C GLU A 136 2.09 -19.30 -14.35
N LEU A 137 0.84 -19.00 -13.96
CA LEU A 137 0.28 -19.46 -12.70
C LEU A 137 0.19 -20.99 -12.64
N ALA A 138 -0.20 -21.63 -13.74
CA ALA A 138 -0.24 -23.10 -13.83
C ALA A 138 1.16 -23.75 -13.74
N ALA A 139 2.22 -23.02 -14.10
CA ALA A 139 3.59 -23.48 -13.99
C ALA A 139 4.22 -23.29 -12.59
N VAL A 140 3.58 -22.53 -11.70
CA VAL A 140 4.04 -22.38 -10.30
C VAL A 140 3.96 -23.72 -9.58
N ASN A 141 4.93 -24.00 -8.70
CA ASN A 141 4.87 -25.16 -7.82
C ASN A 141 3.57 -25.10 -6.99
N PRO A 142 2.60 -26.02 -7.17
CA PRO A 142 1.32 -25.95 -6.46
C PRO A 142 1.50 -26.08 -4.94
N ARG A 143 2.62 -26.67 -4.49
CA ARG A 143 3.02 -26.75 -3.08
C ARG A 143 3.52 -25.44 -2.47
N SER A 144 3.57 -24.34 -3.22
CA SER A 144 3.82 -22.99 -2.68
C SER A 144 2.58 -22.07 -2.67
N LEU A 145 1.48 -22.44 -3.34
CA LEU A 145 0.22 -21.66 -3.35
C LEU A 145 -0.63 -21.90 -2.09
N MET A 146 -1.07 -20.83 -1.42
CA MET A 146 -1.87 -20.92 -0.19
C MET A 146 -3.28 -21.46 -0.48
N ASN A 147 -3.80 -22.31 0.41
CA ASN A 147 -5.17 -22.83 0.42
C ASN A 147 -5.56 -23.25 1.86
N ASP A 148 -6.81 -23.68 2.06
CA ASP A 148 -7.31 -24.05 3.39
C ASP A 148 -6.51 -25.21 4.02
N GLU A 149 -6.18 -26.24 3.24
CA GLU A 149 -5.40 -27.38 3.70
C GLU A 149 -4.03 -26.96 4.23
N ARG A 150 -3.33 -26.06 3.52
CA ARG A 150 -2.02 -25.58 3.94
C ARG A 150 -2.09 -24.60 5.09
N TYR A 151 -3.16 -23.82 5.21
CA TYR A 151 -3.32 -22.89 6.32
C TYR A 151 -3.49 -23.62 7.67
N GLN A 152 -4.01 -24.85 7.66
CA GLN A 152 -4.21 -25.66 8.87
C GLN A 152 -2.92 -26.30 9.42
N HIS A 153 -1.83 -26.28 8.67
CA HIS A 153 -0.55 -26.92 8.99
C HIS A 153 0.54 -25.89 9.27
#